data_AF-A0A951MW04-F1
#
_entry.id   AF-A0A951MW04-F1
#
_cell.length_a   1.000
_cell.length_b   1.000
_cell.length_c   1.000
_cell.angle_alpha   90.00
_cell.angle_beta   90.00
_cell.angle_gamma   90.00
#
_symmetry.space_group_name_H-M   'P 1'
#
loop_
_entity.id
_entity.type
_entity.pdbx_description
1 polymer ?
#
loop_
_entity_poly.entity_id
_entity_poly.type
_entity_poly.pdbx_seq_one_letter_code
_entity_poly.pdbx_strand_id
1 'polypeptide(L)'
;MTGPLVELLVSPGTGDRLGPVARHLSSWADVRAPEPALPTPRARLASSWRAPRLAEALADGAPPLALWVASGDEADAARESLPRCAVLLCDRDEVGEHLRARAPATPVIVLRRGGLDVDLLRPLPPFVRARWRRRLGLAADLLVDVRSPSTAISERLVPSALAVAAAVVVDHRWLAHALALGAAVVADQDAAELEGATDGRELVVAEGDDAPAVAGEVALDLARSAALGREGRRLVERRYDLRSRTGDLARRLGLLPDHPAARQVVVRRLDELGTPPGARVAARARVATALFAQASAGSSIACGGGGR
;
A
#
# COMPACT_ATOMS: atom_id res chain seq x y z
N MET A 1 -2.42 27.82 0.01
CA MET A 1 -1.07 27.61 0.59
C MET A 1 -0.36 26.62 -0.31
N THR A 2 0.78 26.98 -0.89
CA THR A 2 1.63 26.07 -1.65
C THR A 2 2.37 25.15 -0.67
N GLY A 3 2.20 23.84 -0.80
CA GLY A 3 2.92 22.86 0.02
C GLY A 3 4.43 22.85 -0.29
N PRO A 4 5.25 22.14 0.50
CA PRO A 4 6.66 21.90 0.16
C PRO A 4 6.80 21.30 -1.24
N LEU A 5 7.83 21.72 -1.98
CA LEU A 5 8.11 21.18 -3.31
C LEU A 5 8.83 19.83 -3.21
N VAL A 6 8.37 18.83 -3.97
CA VAL A 6 9.05 17.55 -4.20
C VAL A 6 9.44 17.45 -5.67
N GLU A 7 10.72 17.28 -5.93
CA GLU A 7 11.25 17.14 -7.29
C GLU A 7 11.33 15.66 -7.71
N LEU A 8 10.79 15.32 -8.87
CA LEU A 8 10.79 13.98 -9.46
C LEU A 8 11.97 13.79 -10.43
N LEU A 9 12.85 12.83 -10.15
CA LEU A 9 13.94 12.45 -11.04
C LEU A 9 13.58 11.15 -11.76
N VAL A 10 13.05 11.27 -12.98
CA VAL A 10 12.45 10.14 -13.70
C VAL A 10 13.37 9.61 -14.81
N SER A 11 13.82 8.37 -14.69
CA SER A 11 14.49 7.65 -15.79
C SER A 11 13.50 7.28 -16.91
N PRO A 12 13.94 7.25 -18.18
CA PRO A 12 13.12 6.72 -19.28
C PRO A 12 12.54 5.34 -18.97
N GLY A 13 11.26 5.13 -19.27
CA GLY A 13 10.57 3.85 -19.06
C GLY A 13 10.20 3.50 -17.61
N THR A 14 10.37 4.44 -16.66
CA THR A 14 10.09 4.17 -15.23
C THR A 14 9.02 5.09 -14.62
N GLY A 15 8.41 5.96 -15.42
CA GLY A 15 7.44 6.96 -14.95
C GLY A 15 6.24 6.37 -14.21
N ASP A 16 5.75 5.21 -14.67
CA ASP A 16 4.57 4.55 -14.10
C ASP A 16 4.77 4.12 -12.64
N ARG A 17 6.02 3.88 -12.22
CA ARG A 17 6.36 3.48 -10.84
C ARG A 17 6.04 4.59 -9.84
N LEU A 18 6.35 5.84 -10.20
CA LEU A 18 6.18 6.98 -9.31
C LEU A 18 4.76 7.55 -9.35
N GLY A 19 3.99 7.32 -10.41
CA GLY A 19 2.67 7.92 -10.59
C GLY A 19 1.72 7.74 -9.39
N PRO A 20 1.50 6.52 -8.87
CA PRO A 20 0.66 6.30 -7.68
C PRO A 20 1.20 7.03 -6.44
N VAL A 21 2.50 6.94 -6.17
CA VAL A 21 3.14 7.59 -5.01
C VAL A 21 3.05 9.11 -5.12
N ALA A 22 3.37 9.68 -6.27
CA ALA A 22 3.31 11.11 -6.55
C ALA A 22 1.89 11.67 -6.35
N ARG A 23 0.85 10.95 -6.80
CA ARG A 23 -0.55 11.33 -6.57
C ARG A 23 -0.89 11.43 -5.09
N HIS A 24 -0.46 10.47 -4.27
CA HIS A 24 -0.69 10.54 -2.82
C HIS A 24 0.17 11.62 -2.14
N LEU A 25 1.44 11.78 -2.54
CA LEU A 25 2.32 12.86 -2.04
C LEU A 25 1.76 14.25 -2.34
N SER A 26 1.03 14.41 -3.44
CA SER A 26 0.38 15.67 -3.82
C SER A 26 -0.66 16.16 -2.81
N SER A 27 -1.08 15.30 -1.86
CA SER A 27 -1.94 15.72 -0.74
C SER A 27 -1.20 16.54 0.33
N TRP A 28 0.15 16.52 0.34
CA TRP A 28 1.00 17.22 1.30
C TRP A 28 2.02 18.15 0.66
N ALA A 29 2.33 17.97 -0.62
CA ALA A 29 3.43 18.64 -1.33
C ALA A 29 3.01 19.06 -2.75
N ASP A 30 3.72 20.03 -3.33
CA ASP A 30 3.70 20.29 -4.78
C ASP A 30 4.71 19.34 -5.43
N VAL A 31 4.28 18.41 -6.28
CA VAL A 31 5.14 17.37 -6.87
C VAL A 31 5.40 17.69 -8.34
N ARG A 32 6.65 17.95 -8.73
CA ARG A 32 7.01 18.43 -10.08
C ARG A 32 8.25 17.78 -10.64
N ALA A 33 8.36 17.81 -11.96
CA ALA A 33 9.62 17.54 -12.65
C ALA A 33 10.66 18.64 -12.36
N PRO A 34 11.95 18.38 -12.64
CA PRO A 34 13.02 19.35 -12.39
C PRO A 34 12.85 20.55 -13.31
N GLU A 35 12.78 21.76 -12.74
CA GLU A 35 12.65 23.00 -13.48
C GLU A 35 13.53 24.09 -12.82
N PRO A 36 14.47 24.72 -13.57
CA PRO A 36 15.43 25.67 -12.98
C PRO A 36 14.79 26.91 -12.33
N ALA A 37 13.59 27.29 -12.74
CA ALA A 37 12.87 28.45 -12.21
C ALA A 37 12.17 28.17 -10.87
N LEU A 38 12.08 26.91 -10.46
CA LEU A 38 11.42 26.54 -9.21
C LEU A 38 12.34 26.75 -7.99
N PRO A 39 11.77 27.01 -6.80
CA PRO A 39 12.54 27.07 -5.57
C PRO A 39 13.22 25.73 -5.28
N THR A 40 14.22 25.72 -4.40
CA THR A 40 14.88 24.50 -3.97
C THR A 40 13.86 23.50 -3.40
N PRO A 41 13.83 22.25 -3.88
CA PRO A 41 12.87 21.27 -3.40
C PRO A 41 13.15 20.90 -1.94
N ARG A 42 12.09 20.61 -1.19
CA ARG A 42 12.18 20.09 0.19
C ARG A 42 12.65 18.64 0.21
N ALA A 43 12.32 17.87 -0.83
CA ALA A 43 12.72 16.48 -0.99
C ALA A 43 12.75 16.08 -2.47
N ARG A 44 13.37 14.94 -2.77
CA ARG A 44 13.46 14.38 -4.12
C ARG A 44 12.98 12.94 -4.15
N LEU A 45 12.46 12.52 -5.30
CA LEU A 45 12.04 11.16 -5.56
C LEU A 45 12.60 10.69 -6.91
N ALA A 46 13.53 9.74 -6.88
CA ALA A 46 14.14 9.15 -8.05
C ALA A 46 13.49 7.79 -8.38
N SER A 47 13.17 7.57 -9.66
CA SER A 47 12.52 6.32 -10.12
C SER A 47 13.49 5.16 -10.40
N SER A 48 14.81 5.42 -10.36
CA SER A 48 15.90 4.47 -10.55
C SER A 48 17.24 5.12 -10.23
N TRP A 49 18.29 4.33 -9.99
CA TRP A 49 19.66 4.85 -9.84
C TRP A 49 20.23 5.50 -11.11
N ARG A 50 19.59 5.27 -12.25
CA ARG A 50 19.96 5.91 -13.54
C ARG A 50 19.24 7.23 -13.77
N ALA A 51 18.48 7.72 -12.78
CA ALA A 51 17.71 8.95 -12.94
C ALA A 51 18.65 10.11 -13.28
N PRO A 52 18.30 10.94 -14.28
CA PRO A 52 19.07 12.14 -14.58
C PRO A 52 19.23 12.98 -13.31
N ARG A 53 20.44 13.54 -13.12
CA ARG A 53 20.79 14.39 -11.98
C ARG A 53 20.78 13.69 -10.61
N LEU A 54 20.76 12.36 -10.56
CA LEU A 54 20.86 11.63 -9.30
C LEU A 54 22.15 11.96 -8.53
N ALA A 55 23.29 12.09 -9.23
CA ALA A 55 24.56 12.44 -8.60
C ALA A 55 24.51 13.80 -7.88
N GLU A 56 23.88 14.81 -8.50
CA GLU A 56 23.60 16.11 -7.88
C GLU A 56 22.65 15.97 -6.69
N ALA A 57 21.65 15.09 -6.81
CA ALA A 57 20.66 14.85 -5.77
C ALA A 57 21.22 14.15 -4.54
N LEU A 58 22.33 13.44 -4.69
CA LEU A 58 23.04 12.75 -3.62
C LEU A 58 24.15 13.59 -2.98
N ALA A 59 24.47 14.77 -3.53
CA ALA A 59 25.54 15.61 -3.03
C ALA A 59 25.33 16.02 -1.56
N ASP A 60 26.42 16.31 -0.84
CA ASP A 60 26.33 16.65 0.57
C ASP A 60 25.55 17.97 0.77
N GLY A 61 24.64 17.98 1.74
CA GLY A 61 23.71 19.10 1.96
C GLY A 61 22.53 19.16 1.00
N ALA A 62 22.40 18.19 0.07
CA ALA A 62 21.22 18.05 -0.77
C ALA A 62 19.96 17.70 0.06
N PRO A 63 18.77 18.13 -0.40
CA PRO A 63 17.49 17.66 0.13
C PRO A 63 17.39 16.13 0.22
N PRO A 64 16.63 15.59 1.20
CA PRO A 64 16.44 14.15 1.35
C PRO A 64 15.88 13.52 0.08
N LEU A 65 16.47 12.39 -0.30
CA LEU A 65 16.14 11.65 -1.51
C LEU A 65 15.51 10.29 -1.17
N ALA A 66 14.40 10.00 -1.83
CA ALA A 66 13.86 8.65 -1.97
C ALA A 66 14.31 8.04 -3.30
N LEU A 67 14.84 6.82 -3.28
CA LEU A 67 15.30 6.12 -4.48
C LEU A 67 14.51 4.83 -4.69
N TRP A 68 13.90 4.67 -5.86
CA TRP A 68 13.29 3.41 -6.27
C TRP A 68 14.31 2.44 -6.84
N VAL A 69 14.26 1.20 -6.39
CA VAL A 69 15.13 0.09 -6.83
C VAL A 69 14.24 -1.10 -7.19
N ALA A 70 14.32 -1.57 -8.43
CA ALA A 70 13.44 -2.61 -8.97
C ALA A 70 14.00 -4.04 -8.86
N SER A 71 15.30 -4.21 -8.65
CA SER A 71 15.92 -5.54 -8.55
C SER A 71 17.14 -5.57 -7.63
N GLY A 72 17.57 -6.78 -7.27
CA GLY A 72 18.83 -7.00 -6.56
C GLY A 72 20.04 -6.52 -7.37
N ASP A 73 20.06 -6.76 -8.68
CA ASP A 73 21.13 -6.24 -9.56
C ASP A 73 21.18 -4.72 -9.57
N GLU A 74 20.01 -4.07 -9.55
CA GLU A 74 19.91 -2.62 -9.48
C GLU A 74 20.44 -2.11 -8.12
N ALA A 75 20.13 -2.80 -7.03
CA ALA A 75 20.66 -2.49 -5.71
C ALA A 75 22.20 -2.65 -5.65
N ASP A 76 22.73 -3.73 -6.25
CA ASP A 76 24.16 -3.99 -6.29
C ASP A 76 24.91 -2.97 -7.15
N ALA A 77 24.33 -2.57 -8.29
CA ALA A 77 24.86 -1.50 -9.13
C ALA A 77 24.83 -0.13 -8.42
N ALA A 78 23.81 0.12 -7.59
CA ALA A 78 23.63 1.38 -6.87
C ALA A 78 24.28 1.40 -5.48
N ARG A 79 25.09 0.39 -5.11
CA ARG A 79 25.57 0.16 -3.73
C ARG A 79 26.20 1.37 -3.04
N GLU A 80 26.87 2.25 -3.78
CA GLU A 80 27.53 3.45 -3.25
C GLU A 80 26.54 4.59 -3.00
N SER A 81 25.43 4.60 -3.76
CA SER A 81 24.36 5.59 -3.66
C SER A 81 23.34 5.25 -2.57
N LEU A 82 23.10 3.96 -2.29
CA LEU A 82 22.05 3.53 -1.34
C LEU A 82 22.19 4.15 0.06
N PRO A 83 23.39 4.19 0.69
CA PRO A 83 23.54 4.72 2.04
C PRO A 83 23.30 6.23 2.15
N ARG A 84 23.37 6.94 1.01
CA ARG A 84 23.15 8.40 0.93
C ARG A 84 21.68 8.76 0.72
N CYS A 85 20.82 7.78 0.46
CA CYS A 85 19.38 8.00 0.33
C CYS A 85 18.73 8.09 1.72
N ALA A 86 17.72 8.94 1.86
CA ALA A 86 16.91 9.01 3.09
C ALA A 86 15.96 7.80 3.21
N VAL A 87 15.56 7.23 2.08
CA VAL A 87 14.67 6.07 2.01
C VAL A 87 14.81 5.35 0.67
N LEU A 88 14.68 4.03 0.69
CA LEU A 88 14.68 3.17 -0.49
C LEU A 88 13.27 2.63 -0.72
N LEU A 89 12.82 2.63 -1.96
CA LEU A 89 11.53 2.11 -2.40
C LEU A 89 11.75 0.89 -3.29
N CYS A 90 10.93 -0.15 -3.14
CA CYS A 90 10.89 -1.27 -4.06
C CYS A 90 9.47 -1.82 -4.18
N ASP A 91 9.23 -2.70 -5.14
CA ASP A 91 7.93 -3.34 -5.41
C ASP A 91 7.83 -4.78 -4.89
N ARG A 92 8.95 -5.36 -4.43
CA ARG A 92 9.07 -6.77 -4.09
C ARG A 92 9.80 -6.97 -2.77
N ASP A 93 9.39 -7.97 -2.00
CA ASP A 93 9.96 -8.19 -0.66
C ASP A 93 11.36 -8.75 -0.73
N GLU A 94 11.66 -9.64 -1.68
CA GLU A 94 13.00 -10.18 -1.88
C GLU A 94 14.00 -9.05 -2.22
N VAL A 95 13.57 -8.06 -3.00
CA VAL A 95 14.36 -6.84 -3.26
C VAL A 95 14.48 -6.02 -1.97
N GLY A 96 13.39 -5.90 -1.21
CA GLY A 96 13.40 -5.18 0.06
C GLY A 96 14.34 -5.79 1.10
N GLU A 97 14.41 -7.12 1.20
CA GLU A 97 15.36 -7.85 2.04
C GLU A 97 16.79 -7.64 1.57
N HIS A 98 17.04 -7.73 0.26
CA HIS A 98 18.34 -7.46 -0.32
C HIS A 98 18.81 -6.02 -0.04
N LEU A 99 17.92 -5.03 -0.18
CA LEU A 99 18.21 -3.62 0.14
C LEU A 99 18.55 -3.42 1.61
N ARG A 100 17.83 -4.09 2.53
CA ARG A 100 18.14 -4.03 3.98
C ARG A 100 19.50 -4.64 4.29
N ALA A 101 19.91 -5.70 3.59
CA ALA A 101 21.23 -6.28 3.74
C ALA A 101 22.34 -5.34 3.22
N ARG A 102 22.10 -4.63 2.11
CA ARG A 102 23.08 -3.72 1.49
C ARG A 102 23.19 -2.35 2.15
N ALA A 103 22.09 -1.82 2.68
CA ALA A 103 22.02 -0.51 3.30
C ALA A 103 21.22 -0.58 4.62
N PRO A 104 21.77 -1.23 5.67
CA PRO A 104 21.03 -1.53 6.91
C PRO A 104 20.60 -0.28 7.68
N ALA A 105 21.31 0.84 7.50
CA ALA A 105 20.95 2.13 8.10
C ALA A 105 19.86 2.88 7.31
N THR A 106 19.60 2.50 6.05
CA THR A 106 18.64 3.19 5.20
C THR A 106 17.28 2.51 5.27
N PRO A 107 16.21 3.24 5.65
CA PRO A 107 14.87 2.67 5.68
C PRO A 107 14.41 2.16 4.30
N VAL A 108 13.74 1.00 4.28
CA VAL A 108 13.19 0.38 3.06
C VAL A 108 11.67 0.31 3.16
N ILE A 109 10.98 0.89 2.18
CA ILE A 109 9.52 0.80 2.03
C ILE A 109 9.21 -0.07 0.81
N VAL A 110 8.53 -1.19 1.06
CA VAL A 110 8.05 -2.09 0.00
C VAL A 110 6.63 -1.66 -0.41
N LEU A 111 6.48 -1.24 -1.67
CA LEU A 111 5.25 -0.85 -2.34
C LEU A 111 4.80 -1.96 -3.28
N ARG A 112 4.35 -3.08 -2.68
CA ARG A 112 4.00 -4.30 -3.41
C ARG A 112 3.09 -3.99 -4.61
N ARG A 113 3.54 -4.36 -5.81
CA ARG A 113 2.80 -4.15 -7.08
C ARG A 113 2.32 -2.71 -7.29
N GLY A 114 3.10 -1.71 -6.86
CA GLY A 114 2.74 -0.29 -6.98
C GLY A 114 1.76 0.21 -5.90
N GLY A 115 1.34 -0.66 -4.98
CA GLY A 115 0.36 -0.37 -3.94
C GLY A 115 -1.07 -0.28 -4.47
N LEU A 116 -2.04 -0.55 -3.60
CA LEU A 116 -3.45 -0.33 -3.87
C LEU A 116 -3.92 0.90 -3.09
N ASP A 117 -4.67 1.77 -3.77
CA ASP A 117 -5.45 2.79 -3.08
C ASP A 117 -6.71 2.13 -2.50
N VAL A 118 -6.54 1.57 -1.31
CA VAL A 118 -7.58 0.82 -0.60
C VAL A 118 -8.79 1.69 -0.23
N ASP A 119 -8.66 3.02 -0.22
CA ASP A 119 -9.76 3.96 0.03
C ASP A 119 -10.68 4.10 -1.20
N LEU A 120 -10.11 3.96 -2.41
CA LEU A 120 -10.89 3.89 -3.65
C LEU A 120 -11.58 2.53 -3.82
N LEU A 121 -11.01 1.47 -3.24
CA LEU A 121 -11.58 0.12 -3.24
C LEU A 121 -12.39 -0.13 -1.96
N ARG A 122 -13.53 0.55 -1.81
CA ARG A 122 -14.37 0.39 -0.62
C ARG A 122 -14.90 -1.05 -0.52
N PRO A 123 -14.68 -1.75 0.61
CA PRO A 123 -15.16 -3.11 0.76
C PRO A 123 -16.70 -3.12 0.75
N LEU A 124 -17.28 -4.04 -0.02
CA LEU A 124 -18.73 -4.25 -0.06
C LEU A 124 -19.07 -5.47 0.80
N PRO A 125 -19.75 -5.30 1.95
CA PRO A 125 -20.12 -6.44 2.77
C PRO A 125 -21.15 -7.33 2.05
N PRO A 126 -21.25 -8.63 2.38
CA PRO A 126 -22.09 -9.59 1.64
C PRO A 126 -23.54 -9.15 1.44
N PHE A 127 -24.17 -8.52 2.43
CA PHE A 127 -25.56 -8.04 2.31
C PHE A 127 -25.71 -6.90 1.29
N VAL A 128 -24.70 -6.03 1.16
CA VAL A 128 -24.68 -4.96 0.14
C VAL A 128 -24.53 -5.57 -1.25
N ARG A 129 -23.65 -6.58 -1.39
CA ARG A 129 -23.46 -7.32 -2.65
C ARG A 129 -24.76 -8.01 -3.08
N ALA A 130 -25.42 -8.73 -2.17
CA ALA A 130 -26.69 -9.38 -2.43
C ALA A 130 -27.80 -8.38 -2.81
N ARG A 131 -27.82 -7.19 -2.19
CA ARG A 131 -28.75 -6.11 -2.58
C ARG A 131 -28.46 -5.60 -4.00
N TRP A 132 -27.19 -5.40 -4.36
CA TRP A 132 -26.80 -4.99 -5.71
C TRP A 132 -27.15 -6.05 -6.75
N ARG A 133 -26.86 -7.33 -6.48
CA ARG A 133 -27.25 -8.43 -7.38
C ARG A 133 -28.75 -8.44 -7.65
N ARG A 134 -29.58 -8.38 -6.60
CA ARG A 134 -31.04 -8.28 -6.75
C ARG A 134 -31.48 -7.07 -7.58
N ARG A 135 -30.88 -5.90 -7.33
CA ARG A 135 -31.20 -4.66 -8.08
C ARG A 135 -30.84 -4.77 -9.55
N LEU A 136 -29.77 -5.49 -9.87
CA LEU A 136 -29.27 -5.68 -11.24
C LEU A 136 -29.88 -6.91 -11.93
N GLY A 137 -30.80 -7.64 -11.29
CA GLY A 137 -31.37 -8.87 -11.83
C GLY A 137 -30.37 -10.04 -11.93
N LEU A 138 -29.29 -10.00 -11.13
CA LEU A 138 -28.25 -11.02 -11.12
C LEU A 138 -28.61 -12.15 -10.14
N ALA A 139 -28.12 -13.36 -10.43
CA ALA A 139 -28.32 -14.54 -9.61
C ALA A 139 -27.81 -14.34 -8.17
N ALA A 140 -28.51 -14.92 -7.19
CA ALA A 140 -28.18 -14.73 -5.77
C ALA A 140 -26.80 -15.29 -5.42
N ASP A 141 -26.46 -16.40 -6.05
CA ASP A 141 -25.24 -17.21 -5.99
C ASP A 141 -24.23 -16.88 -7.09
N LEU A 142 -24.38 -15.74 -7.78
CA LEU A 142 -23.49 -15.33 -8.88
C LEU A 142 -22.01 -15.54 -8.52
N LEU A 143 -21.40 -16.50 -9.22
CA LEU A 143 -19.96 -16.77 -9.19
C LEU A 143 -19.30 -16.04 -10.34
N VAL A 144 -18.11 -15.49 -10.10
CA VAL A 144 -17.27 -14.90 -11.14
C VAL A 144 -15.93 -15.61 -11.12
N ASP A 145 -15.66 -16.40 -12.15
CA ASP A 145 -14.33 -16.93 -12.44
C ASP A 145 -13.68 -16.06 -13.51
N VAL A 146 -12.61 -15.34 -13.16
CA VAL A 146 -11.88 -14.48 -14.12
C VAL A 146 -10.83 -15.24 -14.92
N ARG A 147 -10.56 -16.50 -14.56
CA ARG A 147 -9.63 -17.41 -15.26
C ARG A 147 -10.35 -18.15 -16.39
N SER A 148 -11.65 -18.38 -16.22
CA SER A 148 -12.44 -19.13 -17.20
C SER A 148 -12.70 -18.32 -18.49
N PRO A 149 -12.43 -18.89 -19.67
CA PRO A 149 -12.74 -18.25 -20.95
C PRO A 149 -14.25 -18.20 -21.24
N SER A 150 -15.07 -19.05 -20.61
CA SER A 150 -16.53 -19.05 -20.80
C SER A 150 -17.20 -17.86 -20.11
N THR A 151 -16.52 -17.24 -19.15
CA THR A 151 -16.92 -16.03 -18.42
C THR A 151 -16.06 -14.84 -18.83
N ALA A 152 -15.63 -14.78 -20.10
CA ALA A 152 -14.82 -13.69 -20.63
C ALA A 152 -15.49 -12.32 -20.41
N ILE A 153 -15.11 -11.67 -19.32
CA ILE A 153 -15.54 -10.33 -18.95
C ILE A 153 -14.47 -9.38 -19.46
N SER A 154 -14.89 -8.27 -20.08
CA SER A 154 -13.97 -7.20 -20.44
C SER A 154 -13.16 -6.79 -19.21
N GLU A 155 -11.84 -6.64 -19.37
CA GLU A 155 -10.94 -6.31 -18.26
C GLU A 155 -11.40 -5.09 -17.45
N ARG A 156 -12.01 -4.10 -18.14
CA ARG A 156 -12.57 -2.88 -17.53
C ARG A 156 -13.74 -3.15 -16.60
N LEU A 157 -14.46 -4.26 -16.77
CA LEU A 157 -15.62 -4.65 -15.99
C LEU A 157 -15.28 -5.61 -14.85
N VAL A 158 -14.08 -6.20 -14.84
CA VAL A 158 -13.66 -7.15 -13.80
C VAL A 158 -13.78 -6.56 -12.39
N PRO A 159 -13.32 -5.33 -12.08
CA PRO A 159 -13.54 -4.73 -10.76
C PRO A 159 -15.00 -4.72 -10.31
N SER A 160 -15.91 -4.35 -11.22
CA SER A 160 -17.34 -4.31 -10.95
C SER A 160 -17.92 -5.71 -10.73
N ALA A 161 -17.49 -6.69 -11.54
CA ALA A 161 -17.91 -8.09 -11.38
C ALA A 161 -17.45 -8.66 -10.03
N LEU A 162 -16.17 -8.46 -9.68
CA LEU A 162 -15.61 -8.85 -8.38
C LEU A 162 -16.33 -8.18 -7.21
N ALA A 163 -16.79 -6.93 -7.38
CA ALA A 163 -17.49 -6.17 -6.34
C ALA A 163 -18.91 -6.71 -6.07
N VAL A 164 -19.60 -7.27 -7.07
CA VAL A 164 -20.99 -7.71 -6.92
C VAL A 164 -21.15 -9.23 -6.75
N ALA A 165 -20.16 -10.03 -7.11
CA ALA A 165 -20.19 -11.49 -6.98
C ALA A 165 -20.43 -11.97 -5.54
N ALA A 166 -21.01 -13.17 -5.41
CA ALA A 166 -21.18 -13.87 -4.13
C ALA A 166 -19.86 -14.49 -3.65
N ALA A 167 -19.15 -15.14 -4.55
CA ALA A 167 -17.76 -15.56 -4.41
C ALA A 167 -17.06 -15.42 -5.76
N VAL A 168 -15.73 -15.37 -5.74
CA VAL A 168 -14.93 -15.17 -6.94
C VAL A 168 -13.80 -16.19 -7.00
N VAL A 169 -13.50 -16.64 -8.21
CA VAL A 169 -12.30 -17.43 -8.50
C VAL A 169 -11.36 -16.54 -9.28
N VAL A 170 -10.15 -16.32 -8.77
CA VAL A 170 -9.21 -15.34 -9.32
C VAL A 170 -7.81 -15.89 -9.45
N ASP A 171 -7.08 -15.34 -10.41
CA ASP A 171 -5.64 -15.52 -10.53
C ASP A 171 -4.88 -14.49 -9.68
N HIS A 172 -3.55 -14.61 -9.69
CA HIS A 172 -2.66 -13.67 -9.02
C HIS A 172 -2.86 -12.21 -9.45
N ARG A 173 -3.34 -11.93 -10.68
CA ARG A 173 -3.50 -10.56 -11.19
C ARG A 173 -4.62 -9.83 -10.48
N TRP A 174 -5.72 -10.52 -10.19
CA TRP A 174 -6.92 -9.92 -9.58
C TRP A 174 -7.05 -10.17 -8.08
N LEU A 175 -6.24 -11.08 -7.51
CA LEU A 175 -6.33 -11.49 -6.11
C LEU A 175 -6.33 -10.32 -5.12
N ALA A 176 -5.31 -9.46 -5.16
CA ALA A 176 -5.23 -8.32 -4.24
C ALA A 176 -6.43 -7.37 -4.39
N HIS A 177 -6.94 -7.18 -5.60
CA HIS A 177 -8.12 -6.35 -5.87
C HIS A 177 -9.41 -6.97 -5.32
N ALA A 178 -9.61 -8.28 -5.51
CA ALA A 178 -10.75 -9.01 -4.98
C ALA A 178 -10.78 -9.00 -3.43
N LEU A 179 -9.63 -9.23 -2.81
CA LEU A 179 -9.46 -9.13 -1.35
C LEU A 179 -9.70 -7.69 -0.86
N ALA A 180 -9.25 -6.67 -1.61
CA ALA A 180 -9.49 -5.27 -1.28
C ALA A 180 -10.98 -4.92 -1.25
N LEU A 181 -11.76 -5.49 -2.18
CA LEU A 181 -13.21 -5.32 -2.21
C LEU A 181 -13.94 -6.13 -1.12
N GLY A 182 -13.22 -6.97 -0.37
CA GLY A 182 -13.78 -7.87 0.63
C GLY A 182 -14.63 -8.97 0.01
N ALA A 183 -14.28 -9.43 -1.20
CA ALA A 183 -14.92 -10.59 -1.81
C ALA A 183 -14.51 -11.87 -1.06
N ALA A 184 -15.35 -12.90 -1.09
CA ALA A 184 -14.92 -14.25 -0.74
C ALA A 184 -14.18 -14.82 -1.95
N VAL A 185 -12.90 -15.12 -1.76
CA VAL A 185 -11.98 -15.45 -2.85
C VAL A 185 -11.58 -16.93 -2.78
N VAL A 186 -11.59 -17.56 -3.95
CA VAL A 186 -10.92 -18.83 -4.23
C VAL A 186 -9.76 -18.55 -5.19
N ALA A 187 -8.58 -19.07 -4.88
CA ALA A 187 -7.38 -18.91 -5.69
C ALA A 187 -6.51 -20.19 -5.63
N ASP A 188 -5.54 -20.30 -6.53
CA ASP A 188 -4.52 -21.35 -6.45
C ASP A 188 -3.50 -21.10 -5.32
N GLN A 189 -2.75 -22.14 -4.96
CA GLN A 189 -1.77 -22.09 -3.88
C GLN A 189 -0.68 -21.06 -4.17
N ASP A 190 -0.20 -20.98 -5.41
CA ASP A 190 0.87 -20.07 -5.82
C ASP A 190 0.47 -18.60 -5.62
N ALA A 191 -0.76 -18.24 -6.00
CA ALA A 191 -1.30 -16.90 -5.80
C ALA A 191 -1.47 -16.58 -4.31
N ALA A 192 -1.93 -17.57 -3.51
CA ALA A 192 -2.05 -17.39 -2.06
C ALA A 192 -0.69 -17.12 -1.39
N GLU A 193 0.33 -17.90 -1.72
CA GLU A 193 1.69 -17.75 -1.21
C GLU A 193 2.31 -16.41 -1.62
N LEU A 194 2.18 -16.04 -2.89
CA LEU A 194 2.69 -14.77 -3.42
C LEU A 194 2.12 -13.56 -2.67
N GLU A 195 0.83 -13.62 -2.34
CA GLU A 195 0.15 -12.57 -1.55
C GLU A 195 0.43 -12.67 -0.05
N GLY A 196 0.90 -13.82 0.42
CA GLY A 196 1.01 -14.18 1.84
C GLY A 196 -0.36 -14.30 2.51
N ALA A 197 -1.34 -14.82 1.77
CA ALA A 197 -2.65 -15.19 2.27
C ALA A 197 -2.61 -16.61 2.84
N THR A 198 -3.42 -16.89 3.85
CA THR A 198 -3.56 -18.23 4.43
C THR A 198 -4.89 -18.85 4.03
N ASP A 199 -4.86 -20.10 3.59
CA ASP A 199 -6.06 -20.89 3.29
C ASP A 199 -6.99 -20.98 4.50
N GLY A 200 -8.30 -20.91 4.24
CA GLY A 200 -9.36 -20.92 5.24
C GLY A 200 -9.45 -19.64 6.08
N ARG A 201 -8.53 -18.68 5.93
CA ARG A 201 -8.49 -17.43 6.70
C ARG A 201 -8.81 -16.22 5.84
N GLU A 202 -7.96 -15.91 4.86
CA GLU A 202 -8.15 -14.77 3.95
C GLU A 202 -8.84 -15.15 2.63
N LEU A 203 -8.61 -16.38 2.19
CA LEU A 203 -9.16 -16.97 0.96
C LEU A 203 -9.35 -18.48 1.16
N VAL A 204 -9.91 -19.17 0.17
CA VAL A 204 -9.88 -20.63 0.08
C VAL A 204 -8.97 -21.04 -1.07
N VAL A 205 -8.07 -21.98 -0.84
CA VAL A 205 -7.20 -22.52 -1.90
C VAL A 205 -7.93 -23.67 -2.59
N ALA A 206 -8.03 -23.59 -3.92
CA ALA A 206 -8.53 -24.69 -4.75
C ALA A 206 -7.93 -24.60 -6.16
N GLU A 207 -7.59 -25.77 -6.71
CA GLU A 207 -6.89 -25.89 -7.99
C GLU A 207 -7.84 -26.27 -9.13
N GLY A 208 -7.42 -25.90 -10.35
CA GLY A 208 -8.06 -26.36 -11.59
C GLY A 208 -9.58 -26.23 -11.64
N ASP A 209 -10.23 -27.33 -12.04
CA ASP A 209 -11.66 -27.41 -12.31
C ASP A 209 -12.54 -27.48 -11.04
N ASP A 210 -11.93 -27.71 -9.86
CA ASP A 210 -12.67 -27.79 -8.59
C ASP A 210 -12.96 -26.40 -8.00
N ALA A 211 -12.17 -25.38 -8.36
CA ALA A 211 -12.28 -24.05 -7.79
C ALA A 211 -13.67 -23.38 -7.95
N PRO A 212 -14.38 -23.49 -9.09
CA PRO A 212 -15.74 -23.00 -9.21
C PRO A 212 -16.73 -23.69 -8.25
N ALA A 213 -16.60 -25.00 -8.05
CA ALA A 213 -17.46 -25.75 -7.12
C ALA A 213 -17.22 -25.28 -5.67
N VAL A 214 -15.94 -25.15 -5.28
CA VAL A 214 -15.54 -24.60 -3.97
C VAL A 214 -16.04 -23.17 -3.78
N ALA A 215 -15.97 -22.32 -4.81
CA ALA A 215 -16.52 -20.98 -4.76
C ALA A 215 -18.04 -20.99 -4.55
N GLY A 216 -18.75 -21.94 -5.16
CA GLY A 216 -20.17 -22.19 -4.93
C GLY A 216 -20.48 -22.52 -3.48
N GLU A 217 -19.74 -23.43 -2.87
CA GLU A 217 -19.90 -23.77 -1.44
C GLU A 217 -19.68 -22.56 -0.53
N VAL A 218 -18.62 -21.78 -0.80
CA VAL A 218 -18.32 -20.55 -0.04
C VAL A 218 -19.39 -19.49 -0.23
N ALA A 219 -19.99 -19.38 -1.42
CA ALA A 219 -21.08 -18.45 -1.70
C ALA A 219 -22.36 -18.78 -0.92
N LEU A 220 -22.61 -20.06 -0.64
CA LEU A 220 -23.76 -20.53 0.14
C LEU A 220 -23.59 -20.30 1.65
N ASP A 221 -22.34 -20.30 2.16
CA ASP A 221 -22.03 -19.99 3.57
C ASP A 221 -21.71 -18.50 3.77
N LEU A 222 -22.76 -17.71 4.07
CA LEU A 222 -22.64 -16.27 4.29
C LEU A 222 -21.71 -15.90 5.46
N ALA A 223 -21.63 -16.73 6.49
CA ALA A 223 -20.80 -16.44 7.66
C ALA A 223 -19.32 -16.63 7.31
N ARG A 224 -18.99 -17.73 6.62
CA ARG A 224 -17.64 -17.99 6.10
C ARG A 224 -17.23 -16.95 5.08
N SER A 225 -18.09 -16.63 4.11
CA SER A 225 -17.86 -15.58 3.11
C SER A 225 -17.55 -14.21 3.76
N ALA A 226 -18.33 -13.83 4.79
CA ALA A 226 -18.08 -12.59 5.54
C ALA A 226 -16.79 -12.61 6.38
N ALA A 227 -16.39 -13.78 6.89
CA ALA A 227 -15.13 -13.93 7.62
C ALA A 227 -13.93 -13.77 6.66
N LEU A 228 -13.91 -14.52 5.56
CA LEU A 228 -12.89 -14.47 4.53
C LEU A 228 -12.73 -13.05 3.97
N GLY A 229 -13.82 -12.42 3.54
CA GLY A 229 -13.78 -11.05 2.99
C GLY A 229 -13.23 -10.01 3.98
N ARG A 230 -13.49 -10.18 5.29
CA ARG A 230 -12.94 -9.28 6.32
C ARG A 230 -11.45 -9.50 6.55
N GLU A 231 -11.00 -10.75 6.67
CA GLU A 231 -9.57 -11.02 6.89
C GLU A 231 -8.76 -10.71 5.62
N GLY A 232 -9.27 -11.06 4.44
CA GLY A 232 -8.69 -10.70 3.15
C GLY A 232 -8.53 -9.19 2.98
N ARG A 233 -9.56 -8.41 3.32
CA ARG A 233 -9.47 -6.94 3.35
C ARG A 233 -8.35 -6.45 4.27
N ARG A 234 -8.26 -6.99 5.49
CA ARG A 234 -7.21 -6.59 6.44
C ARG A 234 -5.82 -6.96 5.96
N LEU A 235 -5.65 -8.09 5.27
CA LEU A 235 -4.38 -8.45 4.65
C LEU A 235 -3.97 -7.37 3.64
N VAL A 236 -4.90 -6.94 2.79
CA VAL A 236 -4.66 -5.89 1.81
C VAL A 236 -4.30 -4.57 2.48
N GLU A 237 -5.06 -4.13 3.48
CA GLU A 237 -4.76 -2.91 4.22
C GLU A 237 -3.37 -2.96 4.89
N ARG A 238 -2.93 -4.11 5.40
CA ARG A 238 -1.60 -4.24 6.01
C ARG A 238 -0.47 -4.21 4.98
N ARG A 239 -0.67 -4.81 3.80
CA ARG A 239 0.41 -5.09 2.83
C ARG A 239 0.46 -4.13 1.66
N TYR A 240 -0.70 -3.64 1.21
CA TYR A 240 -0.85 -2.89 -0.04
C TYR A 240 -1.34 -1.46 0.15
N ASP A 241 -1.68 -1.02 1.36
CA ASP A 241 -2.17 0.34 1.62
C ASP A 241 -1.15 1.40 1.21
N LEU A 242 -1.33 1.93 -0.01
CA LEU A 242 -0.45 2.91 -0.61
C LEU A 242 -0.46 4.22 0.17
N ARG A 243 -1.59 4.58 0.80
CA ARG A 243 -1.72 5.81 1.57
C ARG A 243 -0.86 5.76 2.82
N SER A 244 -0.94 4.66 3.58
CA SER A 244 -0.10 4.46 4.77
C SER A 244 1.40 4.45 4.41
N ARG A 245 1.78 3.74 3.35
CA ARG A 245 3.18 3.67 2.89
C ARG A 245 3.69 5.02 2.37
N THR A 246 2.86 5.77 1.65
CA THR A 246 3.22 7.11 1.17
C THR A 246 3.26 8.12 2.33
N GLY A 247 2.43 7.97 3.35
CA GLY A 247 2.53 8.74 4.59
C GLY A 247 3.83 8.47 5.34
N ASP A 248 4.31 7.22 5.36
CA ASP A 248 5.62 6.89 5.93
C ASP A 248 6.76 7.52 5.12
N LEU A 249 6.69 7.44 3.79
CA LEU A 249 7.60 8.12 2.88
C LEU A 249 7.63 9.63 3.13
N ALA A 250 6.47 10.28 3.21
CA ALA A 250 6.36 11.72 3.42
C ALA A 250 6.97 12.17 4.75
N ARG A 251 6.83 11.38 5.82
CA ARG A 251 7.50 11.64 7.11
C ARG A 251 9.01 11.53 6.97
N ARG A 252 9.52 10.46 6.36
CA ARG A 252 10.96 10.25 6.19
C ARG A 252 11.62 11.32 5.32
N LEU A 253 10.88 11.88 4.38
CA LEU A 253 11.30 13.01 3.55
C LEU A 253 11.12 14.38 4.22
N GLY A 254 10.62 14.43 5.47
CA GLY A 254 10.42 15.69 6.19
C GLY A 254 9.38 16.61 5.54
N LEU A 255 8.39 16.03 4.85
CA LEU A 255 7.30 16.73 4.17
C LEU A 255 6.11 16.96 5.10
N LEU A 256 5.91 16.05 6.05
CA LEU A 256 4.90 16.24 7.08
C LEU A 256 5.47 17.12 8.20
N PRO A 257 4.69 18.07 8.73
CA PRO A 257 5.08 18.78 9.93
C PRO A 257 5.30 17.77 11.06
N ASP A 258 6.42 17.92 11.78
CA ASP A 258 6.63 17.21 13.04
C ASP A 258 5.50 17.63 13.98
N HIS A 259 4.53 16.74 14.16
CA HIS A 259 3.45 16.92 15.13
C HIS A 259 3.65 15.97 16.31
N PRO A 260 4.61 16.24 17.21
CA PRO A 260 4.63 15.56 18.51
C PRO A 260 3.31 15.79 19.29
N ALA A 261 2.55 16.83 18.91
CA ALA A 261 1.23 17.13 19.44
C ALA A 261 0.07 16.33 18.81
N ALA A 262 0.26 15.53 17.75
CA ALA A 262 -0.87 14.86 17.07
C ALA A 262 -1.67 13.94 18.02
N ARG A 263 -0.98 13.22 18.90
CA ARG A 263 -1.61 12.41 19.95
C ARG A 263 -2.41 13.28 20.93
N GLN A 264 -1.84 14.40 21.36
CA GLN A 264 -2.50 15.35 22.26
C GLN A 264 -3.70 16.02 21.59
N VAL A 265 -3.63 16.31 20.29
CA VAL A 265 -4.74 16.86 19.50
C VAL A 265 -5.87 15.85 19.39
N VAL A 266 -5.58 14.57 19.08
CA VAL A 266 -6.63 13.54 19.01
C VAL A 266 -7.27 13.29 20.38
N VAL A 267 -6.48 13.21 21.45
CA VAL A 267 -7.00 13.09 22.83
C VAL A 267 -7.89 14.30 23.15
N ARG A 268 -7.41 15.52 22.90
CA ARG A 268 -8.20 16.75 23.11
C ARG A 268 -9.49 16.76 22.30
N ARG A 269 -9.47 16.34 21.04
CA ARG A 269 -10.68 16.27 20.20
C ARG A 269 -11.68 15.22 20.69
N LEU A 270 -11.21 14.09 21.20
CA LEU A 270 -12.08 13.08 21.81
C LEU A 270 -12.73 13.61 23.10
N ASP A 271 -11.97 14.36 23.90
CA ASP A 271 -12.46 15.02 25.11
C ASP A 271 -13.47 16.15 24.78
N GLU A 272 -13.18 16.97 23.76
CA GLU A 272 -14.11 18.00 23.24
C GLU A 272 -15.42 17.40 22.74
N LEU A 273 -15.39 16.18 22.20
CA LEU A 273 -16.59 15.42 21.78
C LEU A 273 -17.30 14.71 22.93
N GLY A 274 -16.81 14.84 24.18
CA GLY A 274 -17.36 14.16 25.35
C GLY A 274 -17.21 12.64 25.30
N THR A 275 -16.22 12.12 24.56
CA THR A 275 -16.06 10.68 24.35
C THR A 275 -15.57 10.01 25.63
N PRO A 276 -16.32 9.06 26.23
CA PRO A 276 -15.88 8.40 27.44
C PRO A 276 -14.55 7.65 27.26
N PRO A 277 -13.64 7.66 28.25
CA PRO A 277 -12.33 7.02 28.12
C PRO A 277 -12.35 5.51 27.84
N GLY A 278 -13.45 4.83 28.16
CA GLY A 278 -13.69 3.41 27.88
C GLY A 278 -14.43 3.12 26.57
N ALA A 279 -14.86 4.16 25.84
CA ALA A 279 -15.57 3.97 24.59
C ALA A 279 -14.68 3.28 23.55
N ARG A 280 -15.26 2.34 22.78
CA ARG A 280 -14.54 1.60 21.72
C ARG A 280 -13.84 2.54 20.73
N VAL A 281 -14.43 3.69 20.42
CA VAL A 281 -13.83 4.69 19.53
C VAL A 281 -12.58 5.34 20.15
N ALA A 282 -12.60 5.65 21.45
CA ALA A 282 -11.44 6.18 22.16
C ALA A 282 -10.31 5.14 22.25
N ALA A 283 -10.64 3.88 22.52
CA ALA A 283 -9.66 2.79 22.51
C ALA A 283 -9.00 2.61 21.13
N ARG A 284 -9.81 2.60 20.05
CA ARG A 284 -9.29 2.51 18.67
C ARG A 284 -8.43 3.71 18.29
N ALA A 285 -8.83 4.92 18.66
CA ALA A 285 -8.05 6.13 18.41
C ALA A 285 -6.72 6.14 19.17
N ARG A 286 -6.67 5.61 20.40
CA ARG A 286 -5.41 5.45 21.16
C ARG A 286 -4.47 4.42 20.51
N VAL A 287 -5.00 3.28 20.07
CA VAL A 287 -4.20 2.27 19.34
C VAL A 287 -3.67 2.86 18.03
N ALA A 288 -4.52 3.55 17.28
CA ALA A 288 -4.13 4.20 16.02
C ALA A 288 -3.08 5.30 16.24
N THR A 289 -3.20 6.10 17.30
CA THR A 289 -2.23 7.18 17.60
C THR A 289 -0.92 6.68 18.21
N ALA A 290 -0.91 5.52 18.90
CA ALA A 290 0.31 4.91 19.41
C ALA A 290 1.28 4.48 18.29
N LEU A 291 0.76 4.10 17.12
CA LEU A 291 1.56 3.78 15.93
C LEU A 291 2.38 4.97 15.42
N PHE A 292 1.91 6.20 15.66
CA PHE A 292 2.67 7.40 15.30
C PHE A 292 3.83 7.66 16.26
N ALA A 293 3.72 7.27 17.53
CA ALA A 293 4.77 7.49 18.54
C ALA A 293 5.96 6.52 18.38
N GLN A 294 5.71 5.28 17.96
CA GLN A 294 6.77 4.29 17.74
C GLN A 294 7.65 4.62 16.53
N ALA A 295 7.10 5.31 15.52
CA ALA A 295 7.86 5.79 14.37
C ALA A 295 8.82 6.94 14.72
N SER A 296 8.49 7.78 15.71
CA SER A 296 9.32 8.91 16.15
C SER A 296 10.47 8.49 17.07
N ALA A 297 10.30 7.45 17.88
CA ALA A 297 11.32 6.97 18.81
C ALA A 297 12.54 6.33 18.11
N GLY A 298 12.36 5.78 16.91
CA GLY A 298 13.46 5.20 16.11
C GLY A 298 14.41 6.24 15.49
N SER A 299 14.06 7.53 15.50
CA SER A 299 14.88 8.60 14.91
C SER A 299 15.80 9.30 15.92
N SER A 300 15.76 8.93 17.21
CA SER A 300 16.45 9.65 18.30
C SER A 300 17.78 9.00 18.75
N ILE A 301 18.25 7.94 18.09
CA ILE A 301 19.50 7.25 18.47
C ILE A 301 20.60 7.55 17.44
N ALA A 302 21.07 8.79 17.37
CA ALA A 302 22.37 9.15 16.76
C ALA A 302 22.68 10.65 16.95
N CYS A 303 22.82 11.13 18.19
CA CYS A 303 23.48 12.40 18.50
C CYS A 303 23.82 12.40 20.00
N GLY A 304 24.84 11.65 20.39
CA GLY A 304 25.31 11.63 21.77
C GLY A 304 26.64 10.92 21.92
N GLY A 305 27.73 11.69 21.95
CA GLY A 305 29.06 11.25 22.39
C GLY A 305 30.10 11.26 21.27
N GLY A 306 31.22 11.97 21.38
CA GLY A 306 31.72 12.75 22.50
C GLY A 306 32.95 13.55 22.10
N GLY A 307 33.05 14.75 22.66
CA GLY A 307 34.32 15.46 22.73
C GLY A 307 35.17 14.87 23.84
N ARG A 308 36.42 14.55 23.51
CA ARG A 308 37.62 14.87 24.29
C ARG A 308 38.73 15.19 23.31
#